data_AF-A0A6G2VZ67-F1
#
_entry.id   AF-A0A6G2VZ67-F1
#
_cell.length_a   1.000
_cell.length_b   1.000
_cell.length_c   1.000
_cell.angle_alpha   90.00
_cell.angle_beta   90.00
_cell.angle_gamma   90.00
#
_symmetry.space_group_name_H-M   'P 1'
#
loop_
_entity.id
_entity.type
_entity.pdbx_description
1 polymer ?
#
loop_
_entity_poly.entity_id
_entity_poly.type
_entity_poly.pdbx_seq_one_letter_code
_entity_poly.pdbx_strand_id
1 'polypeptide(L)'
;QHDLLMANFFAQTQALAFGKTADEVRAEGVPEELVAHKTFQGNRPTTTILARELTPSVLGQLVALYEHKVFVQGAVWNIDSFDQWGVELGKVLAKRIEPALTEGAEVPGLDASTKALVARYRELRGRS
;
A
#
# COMPACT_ATOMS: atom_id res chain seq x y z
N GLN A 1 -15.59 -5.69 -24.06
CA GLN A 1 -15.25 -5.40 -22.64
C GLN A 1 -13.75 -5.62 -22.36
N HIS A 2 -13.12 -6.70 -22.84
CA HIS A 2 -11.68 -6.92 -22.67
C HIS A 2 -10.81 -5.86 -23.37
N ASP A 3 -11.13 -5.47 -24.61
CA ASP A 3 -10.34 -4.45 -25.33
C ASP A 3 -10.40 -3.06 -24.67
N LEU A 4 -11.52 -2.72 -24.02
CA LEU A 4 -11.63 -1.48 -23.25
C LEU A 4 -10.75 -1.50 -22.00
N LEU A 5 -10.63 -2.65 -21.33
CA LEU A 5 -9.67 -2.84 -20.24
C LEU A 5 -8.24 -2.63 -20.74
N MET A 6 -7.88 -3.24 -21.87
CA MET A 6 -6.55 -3.13 -22.44
C MET A 6 -6.23 -1.72 -22.95
N ALA A 7 -7.21 -1.02 -23.53
CA ALA A 7 -7.07 0.37 -23.93
C ALA A 7 -6.73 1.27 -22.73
N ASN A 8 -7.43 1.10 -21.61
CA ASN A 8 -7.12 1.82 -20.37
C ASN A 8 -5.74 1.45 -19.82
N PHE A 9 -5.40 0.16 -19.80
CA PHE A 9 -4.10 -0.32 -19.34
C PHE A 9 -2.94 0.33 -20.10
N PHE A 10 -3.00 0.34 -21.43
CA PHE A 10 -1.97 0.98 -22.26
C PHE A 10 -1.95 2.51 -22.09
N ALA A 11 -3.14 3.15 -22.11
CA ALA A 11 -3.24 4.61 -21.98
C ALA A 11 -2.63 5.12 -20.66
N GLN A 12 -2.81 4.41 -19.55
CA GLN A 12 -2.25 4.84 -18.25
C GLN A 12 -0.72 4.80 -18.23
N THR A 13 -0.11 3.76 -18.79
CA THR A 13 1.36 3.67 -18.84
C THR A 13 1.97 4.80 -19.68
N GLN A 14 1.32 5.14 -20.81
CA GLN A 14 1.69 6.27 -21.65
C GLN A 14 1.51 7.61 -20.92
N ALA A 15 0.35 7.83 -20.28
CA ALA A 15 0.06 9.06 -19.55
C ALA A 15 1.03 9.30 -18.40
N LEU A 16 1.43 8.26 -17.67
CA LEU A 16 2.44 8.36 -16.61
C LEU A 16 3.83 8.69 -17.15
N ALA A 17 4.21 8.11 -18.29
CA ALA A 17 5.51 8.34 -18.90
C ALA A 17 5.65 9.76 -19.48
N PHE A 18 4.65 10.23 -20.23
CA PHE A 18 4.76 11.45 -21.02
C PHE A 18 4.02 12.64 -20.43
N GLY A 19 3.01 12.40 -19.60
CA GLY A 19 2.20 13.47 -19.04
C GLY A 19 1.52 14.29 -20.13
N LYS A 20 1.42 15.60 -19.88
CA LYS A 20 0.78 16.60 -20.71
C LYS A 20 1.25 18.00 -20.27
N THR A 21 1.89 18.72 -21.16
CA THR A 21 2.46 20.05 -20.91
C THR A 21 1.39 21.14 -20.78
N ALA A 22 1.74 22.27 -20.17
CA ALA A 22 0.84 23.41 -20.05
C ALA A 22 0.42 23.96 -21.43
N ASP A 23 1.31 23.94 -22.42
CA ASP A 23 1.01 24.41 -23.78
C ASP A 23 0.03 23.50 -24.50
N GLU A 24 0.16 22.17 -24.34
CA GLU A 24 -0.85 21.22 -24.84
C GLU A 24 -2.21 21.42 -24.16
N VAL A 25 -2.22 21.69 -22.84
CA VAL A 25 -3.47 21.99 -22.11
C VAL A 25 -4.11 23.29 -22.60
N ARG A 26 -3.33 24.34 -22.87
CA ARG A 26 -3.82 25.59 -23.46
C ARG A 26 -4.37 25.39 -24.86
N ALA A 27 -3.70 24.60 -25.69
CA ALA A 27 -4.14 24.29 -27.05
C ALA A 27 -5.51 23.59 -27.09
N GLU A 28 -5.93 22.93 -26.01
CA GLU A 28 -7.27 22.34 -25.87
C GLU A 28 -8.36 23.34 -25.44
N GLY A 29 -8.03 24.63 -25.31
CA GLY A 29 -8.98 25.66 -24.93
C GLY A 29 -9.35 25.65 -23.45
N VAL A 30 -8.49 25.08 -22.59
CA VAL A 30 -8.66 25.13 -21.14
C VAL A 30 -8.45 26.58 -20.64
N PRO A 31 -9.36 27.13 -19.80
CA PRO A 31 -9.16 28.45 -19.18
C PRO A 31 -7.82 28.53 -18.44
N GLU A 32 -7.12 29.66 -18.55
CA GLU A 32 -5.74 29.80 -18.05
C GLU A 32 -5.62 29.49 -16.55
N GLU A 33 -6.64 29.84 -15.76
CA GLU A 33 -6.72 29.54 -14.32
C GLU A 33 -6.78 28.04 -14.00
N LEU A 34 -7.15 27.20 -14.97
CA LEU A 34 -7.21 25.74 -14.84
C LEU A 34 -6.00 25.01 -15.44
N VAL A 35 -5.13 25.70 -16.18
CA VAL A 35 -4.01 25.07 -16.90
C VAL A 35 -3.06 24.33 -15.95
N ALA A 36 -2.69 24.96 -14.83
CA ALA A 36 -1.82 24.35 -13.84
C ALA A 36 -2.42 23.09 -13.21
N HIS A 37 -3.74 23.06 -13.02
CA HIS A 37 -4.47 21.93 -12.44
C HIS A 37 -4.64 20.75 -13.41
N LYS A 38 -4.48 20.98 -14.73
CA LYS A 38 -4.62 19.97 -15.79
C LYS A 38 -3.29 19.60 -16.47
N THR A 39 -2.18 20.20 -16.03
CA THR A 39 -0.84 19.85 -16.49
C THR A 39 -0.37 18.59 -15.78
N PHE A 40 0.14 17.62 -16.54
CA PHE A 40 0.69 16.38 -16.01
C PHE A 40 2.19 16.34 -16.31
N GLN A 41 3.04 16.26 -15.29
CA GLN A 41 4.49 16.33 -15.48
C GLN A 41 5.09 15.13 -16.24
N GLY A 42 4.38 14.00 -16.29
CA GLY A 42 4.94 12.75 -16.83
C GLY A 42 6.16 12.30 -16.02
N ASN A 43 7.11 11.66 -16.70
CA ASN A 43 8.36 11.14 -16.14
C ASN A 43 8.16 10.21 -14.93
N ARG A 44 7.07 9.43 -14.95
CA ARG A 44 6.76 8.41 -13.93
C ARG A 44 7.00 7.04 -14.55
N PRO A 45 8.05 6.32 -14.14
CA PRO A 45 8.40 5.04 -14.76
C PRO A 45 7.35 3.97 -14.42
N THR A 46 7.10 3.08 -15.38
CA THR A 46 6.22 1.92 -15.21
C THR A 46 6.87 0.67 -15.81
N THR A 47 6.45 -0.51 -15.35
CA THR A 47 6.79 -1.79 -15.97
C THR A 47 5.50 -2.49 -16.36
N THR A 48 5.39 -2.90 -17.62
CA THR A 48 4.24 -3.63 -18.14
C THR A 48 4.59 -5.10 -18.28
N ILE A 49 3.81 -5.97 -17.65
CA ILE A 49 3.88 -7.43 -17.82
C ILE A 49 2.59 -7.85 -18.52
N LEU A 50 2.69 -8.31 -19.75
CA LEU A 50 1.56 -8.78 -20.55
C LEU A 50 1.66 -10.29 -20.76
N ALA A 51 0.62 -11.02 -20.33
CA ALA A 51 0.48 -12.44 -20.55
C ALA A 51 -0.71 -12.72 -21.49
N ARG A 52 -0.71 -13.88 -22.15
CA ARG A 52 -1.79 -14.27 -23.08
C ARG A 52 -3.14 -14.42 -22.37
N GLU A 53 -3.15 -15.07 -21.21
CA GLU A 53 -4.33 -15.35 -20.41
C GLU A 53 -3.90 -15.63 -18.96
N LEU A 54 -4.74 -15.28 -17.98
CA LEU A 54 -4.52 -15.64 -16.59
C LEU A 54 -4.92 -17.10 -16.34
N THR A 55 -4.00 -18.02 -16.61
CA THR A 55 -4.13 -19.44 -16.27
C THR A 55 -3.48 -19.73 -14.92
N PRO A 56 -3.72 -20.90 -14.29
CA PRO A 56 -3.03 -21.28 -13.05
C PRO A 56 -1.50 -21.26 -13.17
N SER A 57 -0.96 -21.64 -14.33
CA SER A 57 0.47 -21.57 -14.61
C SER A 57 0.97 -20.13 -14.67
N VAL A 58 0.25 -19.23 -15.37
CA VAL A 58 0.63 -17.80 -15.46
C VAL A 58 0.54 -17.13 -14.09
N LEU A 59 -0.46 -17.47 -13.28
CA LEU A 59 -0.54 -16.99 -11.90
C LEU A 59 0.68 -17.43 -11.08
N GLY A 60 1.08 -18.70 -11.18
CA GLY A 60 2.28 -19.21 -10.51
C GLY A 60 3.55 -18.49 -10.96
N GLN A 61 3.69 -18.20 -12.26
CA GLN A 61 4.81 -17.42 -12.80
C GLN A 61 4.84 -15.99 -12.26
N LEU A 62 3.68 -15.33 -12.14
CA LEU A 62 3.59 -13.98 -11.57
C LEU A 62 3.97 -13.96 -10.09
N VAL A 63 3.53 -14.95 -9.31
CA VAL A 63 3.92 -15.07 -7.89
C VAL A 63 5.43 -15.29 -7.78
N ALA A 64 5.98 -16.28 -8.48
CA ALA A 64 7.41 -16.58 -8.46
C ALA A 64 8.29 -15.40 -8.93
N LEU A 65 7.81 -14.64 -9.93
CA LEU A 65 8.49 -13.41 -10.37
C LEU A 65 8.63 -12.40 -9.23
N TYR A 66 7.58 -12.20 -8.44
CA TYR A 66 7.62 -11.25 -7.32
C TYR A 66 8.39 -11.79 -6.12
N GLU A 67 8.32 -13.09 -5.83
CA GLU A 67 9.16 -13.73 -4.81
C GLU A 67 10.66 -13.52 -5.11
N HIS A 68 11.07 -13.79 -6.35
CA HIS A 68 12.46 -13.60 -6.76
C HIS A 68 12.86 -12.13 -6.87
N LYS A 69 11.95 -11.23 -7.27
CA LYS A 69 12.21 -9.78 -7.23
C LYS A 69 12.53 -9.31 -5.81
N VAL A 70 11.71 -9.72 -4.83
CA VAL A 70 11.91 -9.37 -3.41
C VAL A 70 13.22 -9.96 -2.90
N PHE A 71 13.50 -11.24 -3.20
CA PHE A 71 14.75 -11.89 -2.86
C PHE A 71 15.98 -11.13 -3.40
N VAL A 72 15.97 -10.77 -4.69
CA VAL A 72 17.08 -10.02 -5.31
C VAL A 72 17.28 -8.67 -4.64
N GLN A 73 16.20 -7.95 -4.30
CA GLN A 73 16.30 -6.69 -3.57
C GLN A 73 16.94 -6.88 -2.19
N GLY A 74 16.51 -7.90 -1.44
CA GLY A 74 17.09 -8.20 -0.13
C GLY A 74 18.56 -8.63 -0.20
N ALA A 75 18.94 -9.40 -1.23
CA ALA A 75 20.33 -9.77 -1.48
C ALA A 75 21.21 -8.56 -1.79
N VAL A 76 20.72 -7.60 -2.60
CA VAL A 76 21.43 -6.34 -2.89
C VAL A 76 21.60 -5.49 -1.62
N TRP A 77 20.57 -5.42 -0.77
CA TRP A 77 20.64 -4.67 0.49
C TRP A 77 21.31 -5.43 1.64
N ASN A 78 21.70 -6.68 1.43
CA ASN A 78 22.29 -7.56 2.43
C ASN A 78 21.45 -7.66 3.72
N ILE A 79 20.15 -7.91 3.55
CA ILE A 79 19.20 -8.16 4.63
C ILE A 79 18.64 -9.58 4.54
N ASP A 80 18.24 -10.15 5.67
CA ASP A 80 17.51 -11.41 5.67
C ASP A 80 16.07 -11.19 5.19
N SER A 81 15.74 -11.71 4.02
CA SER A 81 14.40 -11.59 3.42
C SER A 81 13.40 -12.62 3.93
N PHE A 82 13.85 -13.53 4.81
CA PHE A 82 13.07 -14.66 5.29
C PHE A 82 12.78 -14.60 6.79
N ASP A 83 13.34 -13.62 7.50
CA ASP A 83 12.97 -13.35 8.88
C ASP A 83 11.77 -12.40 9.00
N GLN A 84 11.17 -12.37 10.20
CA GLN A 84 10.09 -11.43 10.52
C GLN A 84 10.10 -11.03 12.01
N TRP A 85 11.26 -10.77 12.59
CA TRP A 85 11.38 -10.52 14.04
C TRP A 85 10.54 -9.33 14.54
N GLY A 86 10.30 -8.34 13.68
CA GLY A 86 9.53 -7.14 14.01
C GLY A 86 8.09 -7.38 14.46
N VAL A 87 7.51 -8.58 14.24
CA VAL A 87 6.13 -8.87 14.64
C VAL A 87 5.98 -9.33 16.10
N GLU A 88 7.07 -9.77 16.73
CA GLU A 88 7.00 -10.49 17.99
C GLU A 88 6.62 -9.58 19.17
N LEU A 89 7.18 -8.38 19.22
CA LEU A 89 6.85 -7.42 20.29
C LEU A 89 5.36 -7.06 20.30
N GLY A 90 4.77 -6.83 19.11
CA GLY A 90 3.35 -6.52 18.98
C GLY A 90 2.46 -7.65 19.49
N LYS A 91 2.79 -8.92 19.16
CA LYS A 91 2.07 -10.10 19.67
C LYS A 91 2.14 -10.22 21.19
N VAL A 92 3.31 -9.97 21.78
CA VAL A 92 3.50 -10.00 23.23
C VAL A 92 2.71 -8.89 23.93
N LEU A 93 2.77 -7.67 23.40
CA LEU A 93 2.04 -6.53 23.96
C LEU A 93 0.52 -6.70 23.85
N ALA A 94 0.03 -7.22 22.72
CA ALA A 94 -1.40 -7.50 22.53
C ALA A 94 -1.91 -8.50 23.58
N LYS A 95 -1.22 -9.63 23.77
CA LYS A 95 -1.56 -10.64 24.79
C LYS A 95 -1.53 -10.06 26.21
N ARG A 96 -0.60 -9.13 26.48
CA ARG A 96 -0.50 -8.48 27.79
C ARG A 96 -1.63 -7.49 28.07
N ILE A 97 -2.12 -6.78 27.04
CA ILE A 97 -3.17 -5.76 27.19
C ILE A 97 -4.58 -6.39 27.16
N GLU A 98 -4.75 -7.54 26.52
CA GLU A 98 -6.04 -8.22 26.37
C GLU A 98 -6.85 -8.34 27.68
N PRO A 99 -6.29 -8.81 28.83
CA PRO A 99 -7.04 -8.90 30.09
C PRO A 99 -7.53 -7.54 30.62
N ALA A 100 -6.80 -6.45 30.37
CA ALA A 100 -7.26 -5.12 30.76
C ALA A 100 -8.51 -4.71 29.97
N LEU A 101 -8.59 -5.10 28.69
CA LEU A 101 -9.73 -4.78 27.81
C LEU A 101 -10.96 -5.67 28.06
N THR A 102 -10.75 -6.96 28.39
CA THR A 102 -11.82 -7.95 28.54
C THR A 102 -12.32 -8.03 29.98
N GLU A 103 -11.41 -8.17 30.94
CA GLU A 103 -11.71 -8.48 32.34
C GLU A 103 -11.59 -7.24 33.25
N GLY A 104 -10.82 -6.24 32.83
CA GLY A 104 -10.56 -5.05 33.63
C GLY A 104 -9.41 -5.25 34.61
N ALA A 105 -8.59 -6.27 34.36
CA ALA A 105 -7.40 -6.55 35.14
C ALA A 105 -6.43 -5.36 35.08
N GLU A 106 -5.82 -5.05 36.22
CA GLU A 106 -4.72 -4.09 36.25
C GLU A 106 -3.48 -4.73 35.62
N VAL A 107 -2.95 -4.07 34.58
CA VAL A 107 -1.72 -4.50 33.91
C VAL A 107 -0.61 -3.53 34.31
N PRO A 108 0.36 -3.95 35.15
CA PRO A 108 1.47 -3.11 35.58
C PRO A 108 2.27 -2.63 34.38
N GLY A 109 2.82 -1.43 34.41
CA GLY A 109 3.76 -0.94 33.40
C GLY A 109 3.15 -0.57 32.04
N LEU A 110 1.84 -0.34 31.96
CA LEU A 110 1.24 0.41 30.85
C LEU A 110 1.53 1.91 31.00
N ASP A 111 1.89 2.57 29.91
CA ASP A 111 2.06 4.02 29.85
C ASP A 111 0.70 4.75 29.96
N ALA A 112 0.76 6.06 30.21
CA ALA A 112 -0.45 6.86 30.44
C ALA A 112 -1.39 6.92 29.22
N SER A 113 -0.85 6.91 28.00
CA SER A 113 -1.66 6.93 26.77
C SER A 113 -2.42 5.62 26.63
N THR A 114 -1.73 4.49 26.76
CA THR A 114 -2.35 3.16 26.66
C THR A 114 -3.42 2.95 27.74
N LYS A 115 -3.17 3.39 28.99
CA LYS A 115 -4.16 3.33 30.08
C LYS A 115 -5.43 4.14 29.76
N ALA A 116 -5.27 5.35 29.25
CA ALA A 116 -6.40 6.20 28.89
C ALA A 116 -7.25 5.58 27.77
N LEU A 117 -6.62 4.97 26.77
CA LEU A 117 -7.31 4.28 25.68
C LEU A 117 -8.05 3.03 26.18
N VAL A 118 -7.45 2.23 27.06
CA VAL A 118 -8.11 1.06 27.68
C VAL A 118 -9.36 1.51 28.45
N ALA A 119 -9.24 2.52 29.30
CA ALA A 119 -10.36 3.03 30.09
C ALA A 119 -11.49 3.54 29.18
N ARG A 120 -11.16 4.36 28.18
CA ARG A 120 -12.13 4.88 27.23
C ARG A 120 -12.81 3.78 26.43
N TYR A 121 -12.05 2.77 25.98
CA TYR A 121 -12.61 1.64 25.24
C TYR A 121 -13.60 0.85 26.10
N ARG A 122 -13.26 0.57 27.37
CA ARG A 122 -14.15 -0.16 28.28
C ARG A 122 -15.45 0.59 28.55
N GLU A 123 -15.38 1.90 28.78
CA GLU A 123 -16.54 2.77 28.94
C GLU A 123 -17.48 2.68 27.73
N LEU A 124 -16.94 2.83 26.52
CA LEU A 124 -17.70 2.71 25.26
C LEU A 124 -18.32 1.32 25.05
N ARG A 125 -17.77 0.29 25.68
CA ARG A 125 -18.28 -1.09 25.65
C ARG A 125 -19.22 -1.42 26.81
N GLY A 126 -19.51 -0.47 27.71
CA GLY A 126 -20.33 -0.69 28.91
C GLY A 126 -19.67 -1.63 29.93
N ARG A 127 -18.33 -1.63 30.01
CA ARG A 127 -17.51 -2.48 30.89
C ARG A 127 -16.78 -1.69 31.98
N SER A 128 -17.36 -0.57 32.41
CA SER A 128 -16.81 0.29 33.47
C SER A 128 -16.57 -0.49 34.75
#